data_AF-A0A2T2UU58-F1
#
_entry.id   AF-A0A2T2UU58-F1
#
_cell.length_a   1.000
_cell.length_b   1.000
_cell.length_c   1.000
_cell.angle_alpha   90.00
_cell.angle_beta   90.00
_cell.angle_gamma   90.00
#
_symmetry.space_group_name_H-M   'P 1'
#
loop_
_entity.id
_entity.type
_entity.pdbx_description
1 polymer ?
#
loop_
_entity_poly.entity_id
_entity_poly.type
_entity_poly.pdbx_seq_one_letter_code
_entity_poly.pdbx_strand_id
1 'polypeptide(L)'
;MPQKVSMPQKDGRAALSEIKSDAELRRIPVVVLTTSEAEQDPLPSYDLGVNAFVTKPVTFNAPGEVMESLGEFWFDPAKLPPEGDANK
;
A
#
# COMPACT_ATOMS: atom_id res chain seq x y z
N MET A 1 16.70 14.63 -22.33
CA MET A 1 16.65 13.48 -21.41
C MET A 1 15.65 13.83 -20.32
N PRO A 2 14.52 13.12 -20.14
CA PRO A 2 13.55 13.49 -19.11
C PRO A 2 14.13 13.18 -17.73
N GLN A 3 14.23 14.20 -16.88
CA GLN A 3 14.60 14.04 -15.46
C GLN A 3 13.45 13.35 -14.73
N LYS A 4 13.74 12.17 -14.17
CA LYS A 4 12.88 11.50 -13.21
C LYS A 4 12.64 12.47 -12.04
N VAL A 5 11.39 12.85 -11.80
CA VAL A 5 10.98 13.51 -10.55
C VAL A 5 11.36 12.57 -9.42
N SER A 6 12.45 12.87 -8.73
CA SER A 6 12.70 12.34 -7.39
C SER A 6 11.75 13.09 -6.46
N MET A 7 10.58 12.53 -6.19
CA MET A 7 9.90 12.86 -4.94
C MET A 7 10.94 12.70 -3.81
N PRO A 8 10.99 13.58 -2.80
CA PRO A 8 11.80 13.31 -1.62
C PRO A 8 11.36 11.93 -1.12
N GLN A 9 12.24 10.94 -1.24
CA GLN A 9 11.96 9.55 -0.88
C GLN A 9 11.78 9.50 0.63
N LYS A 10 10.57 9.82 1.10
CA LYS A 10 10.14 9.29 2.37
C LYS A 10 10.10 7.79 2.19
N ASP A 11 10.92 7.08 2.96
CA ASP A 11 10.94 5.62 2.96
C ASP A 11 9.50 5.12 3.19
N GLY A 12 9.02 4.22 2.33
CA GLY A 12 7.68 3.65 2.45
C GLY A 12 7.45 3.02 3.83
N ARG A 13 8.50 2.51 4.48
CA ARG A 13 8.43 2.01 5.86
C ARG A 13 8.23 3.12 6.88
N ALA A 14 8.90 4.25 6.73
CA ALA A 14 8.68 5.41 7.60
C ALA A 14 7.25 5.95 7.45
N ALA A 15 6.74 6.03 6.21
CA ALA A 15 5.36 6.40 5.96
C ALA A 15 4.36 5.42 6.58
N LEU A 16 4.60 4.11 6.42
CA LEU A 16 3.78 3.07 7.04
C LEU A 16 3.78 3.19 8.57
N SER A 17 4.94 3.37 9.18
CA SER A 17 5.07 3.55 10.62
C SER A 17 4.27 4.75 11.12
N GLU A 18 4.31 5.88 10.42
CA GLU A 18 3.53 7.07 10.78
C GLU A 18 2.02 6.83 10.64
N ILE A 19 1.57 6.27 9.52
CA ILE A 19 0.16 5.93 9.28
C ILE A 19 -0.37 5.02 10.39
N LYS A 20 0.41 4.00 10.77
CA LYS A 20 0.00 2.98 11.75
C LYS A 20 0.11 3.46 13.20
N SER A 21 0.89 4.51 13.45
CA SER A 21 0.99 5.15 14.77
C SER A 21 -0.10 6.20 15.02
N ASP A 22 -0.70 6.74 13.96
CA ASP A 22 -1.77 7.73 14.06
C ASP A 22 -3.12 7.07 14.40
N ALA A 23 -3.81 7.58 15.42
CA ALA A 23 -5.06 6.98 15.92
C ALA A 23 -6.22 7.04 14.92
N GLU A 24 -6.23 8.05 14.04
CA GLU A 24 -7.24 8.27 13.02
C GLU A 24 -6.92 7.45 11.76
N LEU A 25 -5.64 7.36 11.39
CA LEU A 25 -5.21 6.72 10.15
C LEU A 25 -4.90 5.23 10.27
N ARG A 26 -4.56 4.72 11.46
CA ARG A 26 -4.06 3.33 11.63
C ARG A 26 -4.99 2.24 11.11
N ARG A 27 -6.30 2.52 11.05
CA ARG A 27 -7.32 1.59 10.54
C ARG A 27 -7.37 1.51 9.03
N ILE A 28 -6.82 2.49 8.31
CA ILE A 28 -6.81 2.50 6.85
C ILE A 28 -6.04 1.26 6.37
N PRO A 29 -6.65 0.42 5.50
CA PRO A 29 -5.95 -0.69 4.89
C PRO A 29 -4.79 -0.20 4.03
N VAL A 30 -3.59 -0.77 4.23
CA VAL A 30 -2.38 -0.42 3.48
C VAL A 30 -1.91 -1.63 2.69
N VAL A 31 -1.76 -1.43 1.38
CA VAL A 31 -1.15 -2.39 0.45
C VAL A 31 0.19 -1.83 0.00
N VAL A 32 1.26 -2.60 0.16
CA VAL A 32 2.61 -2.22 -0.30
C VAL A 32 2.86 -2.80 -1.69
N LEU A 33 3.35 -1.97 -2.60
CA LEU A 33 3.73 -2.37 -3.96
C LEU A 33 5.25 -2.32 -4.12
N THR A 34 5.91 -3.45 -4.45
CA THR A 34 7.38 -3.54 -4.60
C THR A 34 7.80 -3.86 -6.03
N THR A 35 8.96 -3.41 -6.52
CA THR A 35 9.47 -3.75 -7.86
C THR A 35 10.15 -5.11 -7.96
N SER A 36 10.51 -5.74 -6.84
CA SER A 36 11.09 -7.08 -6.83
C SER A 36 10.79 -7.82 -5.52
N GLU A 37 10.67 -9.14 -5.60
CA GLU A 37 10.55 -10.03 -4.43
C GLU A 37 11.87 -10.12 -3.63
N ALA A 38 12.99 -9.73 -4.25
CA ALA A 38 14.32 -9.89 -3.69
C ALA A 38 14.82 -8.67 -2.88
N GLU A 39 14.27 -7.47 -3.08
CA GLU A 39 14.81 -6.23 -2.48
C GLU A 39 14.23 -5.86 -1.11
N GLN A 40 13.15 -6.51 -0.66
CA GLN A 40 12.51 -6.16 0.61
C GLN A 40 11.93 -7.42 1.28
N ASP A 41 12.41 -7.74 2.48
CA ASP A 41 11.73 -8.68 3.36
C ASP A 41 10.33 -8.11 3.70
N PRO A 42 9.23 -8.84 3.40
CA PRO A 42 7.88 -8.39 3.71
C PRO A 42 7.55 -8.47 5.21
N LEU A 43 8.27 -9.29 5.99
CA LEU A 43 7.95 -9.56 7.40
C LEU A 43 7.91 -8.27 8.25
N PRO A 44 8.92 -7.37 8.20
CA PRO A 44 8.86 -6.12 8.96
C PRO A 44 7.68 -5.22 8.60
N SER A 45 7.18 -5.27 7.36
CA SER A 45 6.01 -4.51 6.95
C SER A 45 4.71 -5.10 7.49
N TYR A 46 4.61 -6.43 7.56
CA TYR A 46 3.49 -7.11 8.21
C TYR A 46 3.48 -6.87 9.73
N ASP A 47 4.65 -6.84 10.38
CA ASP A 47 4.77 -6.50 11.80
C ASP A 47 4.25 -5.08 12.12
N LEU A 48 4.33 -4.15 11.16
CA LEU A 48 3.77 -2.80 11.27
C LEU A 48 2.27 -2.73 10.94
N GLY A 49 1.63 -3.81 10.51
CA GLY A 49 0.19 -3.86 10.24
C GLY A 49 -0.21 -3.55 8.80
N VAL A 50 0.63 -3.87 7.82
CA VAL A 50 0.23 -3.94 6.40
C VAL A 50 -0.79 -5.05 6.17
N ASN A 51 -1.72 -4.81 5.25
CA ASN A 51 -2.78 -5.75 4.90
C ASN A 51 -2.37 -6.69 3.78
N ALA A 52 -1.56 -6.21 2.82
CA ALA A 52 -1.05 -7.01 1.73
C ALA A 52 0.27 -6.45 1.17
N PHE A 53 1.09 -7.35 0.65
CA PHE A 53 2.32 -7.04 -0.06
C PHE A 53 2.21 -7.59 -1.48
N VAL A 54 2.38 -6.72 -2.48
CA VAL A 54 2.12 -7.05 -3.88
C VAL A 54 3.34 -6.69 -4.72
N THR A 55 3.82 -7.64 -5.51
CA THR A 55 4.88 -7.38 -6.49
C THR A 55 4.30 -6.59 -7.65
N LYS A 56 4.89 -5.43 -7.92
CA LYS A 56 4.54 -4.54 -9.02
C LYS A 56 4.70 -5.31 -10.32
N PRO A 57 3.63 -5.44 -11.11
CA PRO A 57 3.73 -6.09 -12.41
C PRO A 57 4.70 -5.31 -13.30
N VAL A 58 5.70 -6.02 -13.84
CA VAL A 58 6.75 -5.46 -14.71
C VAL A 58 6.33 -5.34 -16.17
N THR A 59 5.23 -5.98 -16.57
CA THR A 59 4.73 -5.97 -17.95
C THR A 59 3.67 -4.89 -18.13
N PHE A 60 3.67 -4.16 -19.26
CA PHE A 60 2.75 -3.04 -19.52
C PHE A 60 1.25 -3.39 -19.62
N ASN A 61 0.91 -4.66 -19.89
CA ASN A 61 -0.48 -5.14 -19.92
C ASN A 61 -0.96 -5.71 -18.57
N ALA A 62 -0.03 -6.08 -17.68
CA ALA A 62 -0.31 -6.63 -16.37
C ALA A 62 -0.64 -5.61 -15.25
N PRO A 63 -0.41 -4.27 -15.34
CA PRO A 63 -0.77 -3.37 -14.25
C PRO A 63 -2.28 -3.18 -14.17
N GLY A 64 -3.00 -3.31 -15.29
CA GLY A 64 -4.45 -3.31 -15.31
C GLY A 64 -5.03 -4.48 -14.52
N GLU A 65 -4.61 -5.70 -14.85
CA GLU A 65 -5.11 -6.94 -14.22
C GLU A 65 -4.84 -6.99 -12.71
N VAL A 66 -3.64 -6.60 -12.27
CA VAL A 66 -3.32 -6.58 -10.82
C VAL A 66 -4.14 -5.52 -10.08
N MET A 67 -4.34 -4.34 -10.69
CA MET A 67 -5.15 -3.28 -10.07
C MET A 67 -6.63 -3.61 -10.09
N GLU A 68 -7.12 -4.27 -11.14
CA GLU A 68 -8.48 -4.78 -11.25
C GLU A 68 -8.75 -5.81 -10.17
N SER A 69 -7.88 -6.82 -10.02
CA SER A 69 -8.01 -7.83 -8.96
C SER A 69 -7.94 -7.23 -7.54
N LEU A 70 -7.04 -6.26 -7.31
CA LEU A 70 -6.98 -5.54 -6.04
C LEU A 70 -8.25 -4.74 -5.76
N GLY A 71 -8.80 -4.09 -6.80
CA GLY A 71 -10.05 -3.34 -6.71
C GLY A 71 -11.24 -4.26 -6.42
N GLU A 72 -11.38 -5.35 -7.16
CA GLU A 72 -12.41 -6.36 -6.94
C GLU A 72 -12.36 -6.88 -5.50
N PHE A 73 -11.18 -7.24 -4.99
CA PHE A 73 -11.06 -7.74 -3.63
C PHE A 73 -11.42 -6.70 -2.55
N TRP A 74 -10.94 -5.46 -2.68
CA TRP A 74 -11.11 -4.46 -1.62
C TRP A 74 -12.45 -3.73 -1.65
N PHE A 75 -13.15 -3.69 -2.79
CA PHE A 75 -14.41 -2.96 -2.94
C PHE A 75 -15.66 -3.84 -3.02
N ASP A 76 -15.53 -5.16 -3.22
CA ASP A 76 -16.69 -6.07 -3.26
C ASP A 76 -16.80 -6.97 -2.00
N PRO A 77 -15.93 -7.97 -1.77
CA PRO A 77 -16.05 -8.85 -0.60
C PRO A 77 -15.50 -8.23 0.68
N ALA A 78 -14.54 -7.31 0.61
CA ALA A 78 -13.92 -6.75 1.80
C ALA A 78 -14.84 -5.70 2.47
N LYS A 79 -15.08 -5.87 3.77
CA LYS A 79 -15.68 -4.82 4.60
C LYS A 79 -14.60 -3.87 5.07
N LEU A 80 -14.55 -2.70 4.45
CA LEU A 80 -13.66 -1.63 4.87
C LEU A 80 -14.12 -1.07 6.22
N PRO A 81 -13.19 -0.60 7.08
CA PRO A 81 -13.59 0.11 8.28
C PRO A 81 -14.42 1.34 7.88
N PRO A 82 -15.44 1.70 8.69
CA PRO A 82 -16.17 2.94 8.44
C PRO A 82 -15.18 4.10 8.42
N GLU A 83 -15.40 5.06 7.51
CA GLU A 83 -14.67 6.33 7.54
C GLU A 83 -14.78 6.87 8.96
N GLY A 84 -13.63 7.10 9.61
CA GLY A 84 -13.59 7.51 11.01
C GLY A 84 -14.50 8.71 11.21
N ASP A 85 -15.32 8.70 12.27
CA ASP A 85 -16.37 9.69 12.55
C ASP A 85 -15.96 11.11 12.12
N ALA A 86 -16.38 11.51 10.92
CA ALA A 86 -16.06 12.81 10.31
C ALA A 86 -16.79 13.98 11.00
N ASN A 87 -17.37 13.74 12.17
CA ASN A 87 -18.01 14.73 13.03
C ASN A 87 -17.15 14.90 14.29
N LYS A 88 -16.13 15.74 14.17
CA LYS A 88 -15.60 16.49 15.29
C LYS A 88 -15.37 17.94 14.90
#